data_AF-A0AAD8JD67-F1
#
_entry.id   AF-A0AAD8JD67-F1
#
_cell.length_a   1.000
_cell.length_b   1.000
_cell.length_c   1.000
_cell.angle_alpha   90.00
_cell.angle_beta   90.00
_cell.angle_gamma   90.00
#
_symmetry.space_group_name_H-M   'P 1'
#
loop_
_entity.id
_entity.type
_entity.pdbx_description
1 polymer ?
#
loop_
_entity_poly.entity_id
_entity_poly.type
_entity_poly.pdbx_seq_one_letter_code
_entity_poly.pdbx_strand_id
1 'polypeptide(L)'
;MIQMADVGIGISGQEERQAVMTSDFAMGQLRFLVPLMLVHGHWNYQRMGYMILYNFYRNAVFVFVLFWYALFTGFTLPTIIVGIPDKDLRRMTLLKHPQLYGA
;
A
#
# COMPACT_ATOMS: atom_id res chain seq x y z
N MET A 1 -28.54 -10.62 -10.29
CA MET A 1 -28.98 -10.21 -8.93
C MET A 1 -27.83 -10.21 -7.95
N ILE A 2 -27.28 -11.36 -7.54
CA ILE A 2 -26.21 -11.41 -6.51
C ILE A 2 -24.91 -10.73 -6.97
N GLN A 3 -24.51 -10.93 -8.23
CA GLN A 3 -23.31 -10.29 -8.81
C GLN A 3 -23.48 -8.79 -9.15
N MET A 4 -24.70 -8.25 -9.07
CA MET A 4 -24.97 -6.83 -9.31
C MET A 4 -25.00 -6.02 -8.00
N ALA A 5 -25.00 -6.69 -6.85
CA ALA A 5 -24.98 -6.04 -5.54
C ALA A 5 -23.53 -5.74 -5.12
N ASP A 6 -23.32 -4.68 -4.33
CA ASP A 6 -21.99 -4.33 -3.81
C ASP A 6 -21.43 -5.40 -2.87
N VAL A 7 -22.32 -6.14 -2.20
CA VAL A 7 -21.97 -7.28 -1.35
C VAL A 7 -22.94 -8.42 -1.64
N GLY A 8 -22.44 -9.48 -2.25
CA GLY A 8 -23.19 -10.70 -2.56
C GLY A 8 -23.17 -11.69 -1.39
N ILE A 9 -24.35 -12.15 -0.97
CA ILE A 9 -24.49 -13.13 0.11
C ILE A 9 -25.25 -14.36 -0.40
N GLY A 10 -24.59 -15.52 -0.39
CA GLY A 10 -25.15 -16.79 -0.82
C GLY A 10 -25.57 -17.67 0.36
N ILE A 11 -26.75 -18.29 0.25
CA ILE A 11 -27.25 -19.24 1.24
C ILE A 11 -26.99 -20.67 0.74
N SER A 12 -26.32 -21.50 1.54
CA SER A 12 -25.99 -22.89 1.17
C SER A 12 -27.17 -23.83 1.42
N GLY A 13 -27.78 -24.31 0.34
CA GLY A 13 -28.74 -25.43 0.34
C GLY A 13 -28.06 -26.80 0.23
N GLN A 14 -28.86 -27.87 0.33
CA GLN A 14 -28.40 -29.25 0.09
C GLN A 14 -28.26 -29.58 -1.40
N GLU A 15 -29.06 -28.95 -2.26
CA GLU A 15 -29.04 -29.15 -3.70
C GLU A 15 -28.82 -27.78 -4.37
N GLU A 16 -27.77 -27.70 -5.20
CA GLU A 16 -27.30 -26.52 -5.92
C GLU A 16 -26.60 -25.42 -5.09
N ARG A 17 -25.33 -25.15 -5.43
CA ARG A 17 -24.47 -24.14 -4.78
C ARG A 17 -24.11 -22.97 -5.69
N GLN A 18 -24.80 -22.81 -6.82
CA GLN A 18 -24.42 -21.81 -7.83
C GLN A 18 -24.48 -20.37 -7.29
N ALA A 19 -25.48 -20.06 -6.45
CA ALA A 19 -25.59 -18.77 -5.78
C ALA A 19 -24.47 -18.54 -4.74
N VAL A 20 -24.03 -19.60 -4.06
CA VAL A 20 -22.94 -19.54 -3.07
C VAL A 20 -21.59 -19.35 -3.75
N MET A 21 -21.36 -20.06 -4.86
CA MET A 21 -20.11 -19.95 -5.64
C MET A 21 -19.93 -18.59 -6.30
N THR A 22 -21.01 -17.84 -6.48
CA THR A 22 -21.01 -16.51 -7.12
C THR A 22 -21.19 -15.36 -6.12
N SER A 23 -21.22 -15.65 -4.81
CA SER A 23 -21.36 -14.67 -3.73
C SER A 23 -20.04 -14.43 -2.98
N ASP A 24 -19.87 -13.23 -2.41
CA ASP A 24 -18.70 -12.88 -1.58
C ASP A 24 -18.70 -13.59 -0.23
N PHE A 25 -19.89 -13.78 0.36
CA PHE A 25 -20.07 -14.46 1.64
C PHE A 25 -21.07 -15.61 1.52
N ALA A 26 -20.67 -16.78 2.03
CA ALA A 26 -21.49 -17.98 2.07
C ALA A 26 -21.98 -18.26 3.49
N MET A 27 -23.29 -18.45 3.67
CA MET A 27 -23.90 -18.75 4.98
C MET A 27 -24.87 -19.93 4.88
N GLY A 28 -25.00 -20.73 5.95
CA GLY A 28 -25.95 -21.85 5.94
C GLY A 28 -27.41 -21.41 6.07
N GLN A 29 -27.69 -20.33 6.81
CA GLN A 29 -29.05 -19.86 7.11
C GLN A 29 -29.08 -18.33 7.27
N LEU A 30 -30.23 -17.72 6.95
CA LEU A 30 -30.40 -16.26 6.99
C LEU A 30 -30.23 -15.65 8.40
N ARG A 31 -30.42 -16.43 9.47
CA ARG A 31 -30.24 -15.95 10.86
C ARG A 31 -28.82 -15.45 11.16
N PHE A 32 -27.81 -15.91 10.42
CA PHE A 32 -26.42 -15.47 10.59
C PHE A 32 -26.12 -14.11 9.92
N LEU A 33 -27.04 -13.60 9.10
CA LEU A 33 -26.89 -12.31 8.44
C LEU A 33 -26.83 -11.15 9.45
N VAL A 34 -27.67 -11.21 10.49
CA VAL A 34 -27.75 -10.18 11.52
C VAL A 34 -26.41 -10.01 12.27
N PRO A 35 -25.80 -11.06 12.85
CA PRO A 35 -24.49 -10.93 13.48
C PRO A 35 -23.36 -10.66 12.48
N LEU A 36 -23.46 -11.09 11.22
CA LEU A 36 -22.49 -10.74 10.19
C LEU A 36 -22.46 -9.23 9.94
N MET A 37 -23.62 -8.60 9.68
CA MET A 37 -23.67 -7.15 9.46
C MET A 37 -23.36 -6.35 10.72
N LEU A 38 -24.02 -6.65 11.84
CA LEU A 38 -23.95 -5.79 13.02
C LEU A 38 -22.61 -5.89 13.75
N VAL A 39 -22.05 -7.10 13.90
CA VAL A 39 -20.80 -7.28 14.64
C VAL A 39 -19.61 -7.14 13.70
N HIS A 40 -19.55 -7.96 12.65
CA HIS A 40 -18.38 -8.00 11.77
C HIS A 40 -18.32 -6.78 10.86
N GLY A 41 -19.47 -6.31 10.36
CA GLY A 41 -19.54 -5.07 9.59
C GLY A 41 -19.04 -3.86 10.40
N HIS A 42 -19.53 -3.68 11.63
CA HIS A 42 -19.11 -2.57 12.49
C HIS A 42 -17.61 -2.63 12.83
N TRP A 43 -17.10 -3.80 13.24
CA TRP A 43 -15.67 -3.95 13.55
C TRP A 43 -14.78 -3.73 12.34
N ASN A 44 -15.17 -4.24 11.17
CA ASN A 44 -14.41 -4.04 9.94
C ASN A 44 -14.41 -2.56 9.53
N TYR A 45 -15.56 -1.90 9.60
CA TYR A 45 -15.68 -0.48 9.28
C TYR A 45 -14.77 0.38 10.18
N GLN A 46 -14.80 0.14 11.49
CA GLN A 46 -13.96 0.87 12.45
C GLN A 46 -12.47 0.61 12.21
N ARG A 47 -12.05 -0.64 12.02
CA ARG A 47 -10.64 -0.99 11.76
C ARG A 47 -10.13 -0.38 10.45
N MET A 48 -10.92 -0.45 9.39
CA MET A 48 -10.57 0.12 8.10
C MET A 48 -10.41 1.65 8.20
N GLY A 49 -11.32 2.33 8.92
CA GLY A 49 -11.23 3.76 9.17
C GLY A 49 -9.91 4.16 9.86
N TYR A 50 -9.56 3.45 10.94
CA TYR A 50 -8.28 3.69 11.63
C TYR A 50 -7.07 3.41 10.76
N MET A 51 -7.09 2.35 9.96
CA MET A 51 -5.99 2.00 9.06
C MET A 51 -5.77 3.09 8.00
N ILE A 52 -6.85 3.61 7.40
CA ILE A 52 -6.76 4.68 6.40
C ILE A 52 -6.20 5.96 7.04
N LEU A 53 -6.75 6.40 8.17
CA LEU A 53 -6.28 7.59 8.90
C LEU A 53 -4.79 7.46 9.29
N TYR A 54 -4.40 6.29 9.78
CA TYR A 54 -3.01 6.01 10.14
C TYR A 54 -2.08 6.03 8.91
N ASN A 55 -2.53 5.51 7.78
CA ASN A 55 -1.77 5.54 6.53
C ASN A 55 -1.53 6.98 6.06
N PHE A 56 -2.56 7.83 6.06
CA PHE A 56 -2.43 9.24 5.72
C PHE A 56 -1.50 9.98 6.69
N TYR A 57 -1.67 9.75 8.00
CA TYR A 57 -0.82 10.36 9.03
C TYR A 57 0.66 10.00 8.82
N ARG A 58 0.97 8.70 8.65
CA ARG A 58 2.36 8.24 8.51
C ARG A 58 3.01 8.78 7.23
N ASN A 59 2.28 8.79 6.11
CA ASN A 59 2.78 9.34 4.86
C ASN A 59 2.96 10.86 4.94
N ALA A 60 2.01 11.58 5.53
CA ALA A 60 2.10 13.02 5.72
C ALA A 60 3.33 13.38 6.57
N VAL A 61 3.53 12.73 7.72
CA VAL A 61 4.71 12.98 8.57
C VAL A 61 6.01 12.75 7.80
N PHE A 62 6.11 11.66 7.04
CA PHE A 62 7.31 11.37 6.24
C PHE A 62 7.58 12.47 5.20
N VAL A 63 6.56 12.89 4.47
CA VAL A 63 6.67 13.96 3.47
C VAL A 63 6.99 15.30 4.13
N PHE A 64 6.37 15.63 5.26
CA PHE A 64 6.62 16.87 5.99
C PHE A 64 8.05 16.96 6.52
N VAL A 65 8.61 15.85 7.03
CA VAL A 65 10.02 15.79 7.46
C VAL A 65 10.96 16.05 6.28
N LEU A 66 10.73 15.39 5.14
CA LEU A 66 11.51 15.62 3.91
C LEU A 66 11.36 17.05 3.39
N PHE A 67 10.15 17.60 3.41
CA PHE A 67 9.86 18.96 2.99
C PHE A 67 10.60 19.98 3.85
N TRP A 68 10.54 19.83 5.18
CA TRP A 68 11.22 20.73 6.12
C TRP A 68 12.74 20.62 6.03
N TYR A 69 13.26 19.40 5.87
CA TYR A 69 14.67 19.17 5.59
C TYR A 69 15.11 19.86 4.30
N ALA A 70 14.34 19.72 3.22
CA ALA A 70 14.60 20.38 1.95
C ALA A 70 14.58 21.91 2.07
N LEU A 71 13.70 22.49 2.90
CA LEU A 71 13.71 23.94 3.15
C LEU A 71 14.98 24.39 3.90
N PHE A 72 15.42 23.63 4.90
CA PHE A 72 16.66 23.95 5.63
C PHE A 72 17.91 23.82 4.77
N THR A 73 17.94 22.88 3.82
CA THR A 73 19.02 22.80 2.83
C THR A 73 18.79 23.74 1.64
N GLY A 74 17.78 24.62 1.68
CA GLY A 74 17.51 25.61 0.62
C GLY A 74 17.17 24.98 -0.73
N PHE A 75 16.52 23.83 -0.76
CA PHE A 75 16.27 22.99 -1.92
C PHE A 75 17.52 22.61 -2.72
N THR A 76 18.73 22.76 -2.17
CA THR A 76 19.91 22.13 -2.79
C THR A 76 19.60 20.64 -2.79
N LEU A 77 19.23 20.08 -3.94
CA LEU A 77 20.06 19.47 -4.98
C LEU A 77 21.26 18.60 -4.52
N PRO A 78 21.45 18.08 -3.30
CA PRO A 78 22.73 17.53 -2.91
C PRO A 78 22.88 16.16 -3.59
N THR A 79 21.81 15.39 -3.81
CA THR A 79 21.82 14.17 -4.62
C THR A 79 22.08 14.43 -6.10
N ILE A 80 21.70 15.60 -6.64
CA ILE A 80 21.94 15.99 -8.04
C ILE A 80 23.33 16.62 -8.20
N ILE A 81 23.79 17.45 -7.26
CA ILE A 81 25.09 18.16 -7.24
C ILE A 81 26.21 17.30 -6.65
N VAL A 82 25.91 16.27 -5.88
CA VAL A 82 26.86 15.23 -5.49
C VAL A 82 26.78 14.12 -6.53
N GLY A 83 25.60 13.60 -6.89
CA GLY A 83 25.49 12.47 -7.83
C GLY A 83 25.85 12.75 -9.30
N ILE A 84 25.67 13.97 -9.84
CA ILE A 84 26.05 14.30 -11.24
C ILE A 84 27.52 14.71 -11.37
N PRO A 85 28.09 15.50 -10.43
CA PRO A 85 29.50 15.90 -10.44
C PRO A 85 30.45 14.98 -9.67
N ASP A 86 29.98 14.04 -8.84
CA ASP A 86 30.88 13.11 -8.13
C ASP A 86 31.62 12.26 -9.15
N LYS A 87 32.91 12.56 -9.26
CA LYS A 87 33.89 11.69 -9.88
C LYS A 87 34.80 11.26 -8.76
N ASP A 88 34.55 10.07 -8.22
CA ASP A 88 35.39 9.44 -7.18
C ASP A 88 36.88 9.49 -7.54
N LEU A 89 37.22 9.26 -8.81
CA LEU A 89 38.59 9.34 -9.32
C LEU A 89 38.75 10.36 -10.47
N ARG A 90 39.87 11.09 -10.46
CA ARG A 90 40.28 11.95 -11.56
C ARG A 90 40.50 11.13 -12.84
N ARG A 91 40.06 11.66 -13.99
CA ARG A 91 40.23 11.02 -15.32
C ARG A 91 41.66 10.58 -15.61
N MET A 92 42.66 11.36 -15.18
CA MET A 92 44.08 11.03 -15.37
C MET A 92 44.50 9.78 -14.58
N THR A 93 43.93 9.55 -13.41
CA THR A 93 44.24 8.38 -12.58
C THR A 93 43.65 7.10 -13.17
N LEU A 94 42.42 7.17 -13.70
CA LEU A 94 41.77 6.04 -14.39
C LEU A 94 42.52 5.60 -15.66
N LEU A 95 43.06 6.56 -16.41
CA LEU A 95 43.85 6.26 -17.61
C LEU A 95 45.23 5.68 -17.29
N LYS A 96 45.79 6.00 -16.11
CA LYS A 96 47.11 5.50 -15.67
C LYS A 96 47.03 4.11 -15.04
N HIS A 97 45.89 3.76 -14.42
CA HIS A 97 45.69 2.49 -13.75
C HIS A 97 44.39 1.80 -14.23
N PRO A 98 44.39 1.18 -15.42
CA PRO A 98 43.22 0.50 -15.99
C PRO A 98 42.74 -0.70 -15.18
N GLN A 99 43.57 -1.20 -14.25
CA GLN A 99 43.24 -2.29 -13.32
C GLN A 99 42.10 -1.93 -12.35
N LEU A 100 41.82 -0.64 -12.13
CA LEU A 100 40.75 -0.16 -11.24
C LEU A 100 39.34 -0.35 -11.82
N TYR A 101 39.21 -0.72 -13.09
CA TYR A 101 37.92 -0.94 -13.77
C TYR A 101 37.45 -2.41 -13.70
N GLY A 102 38.32 -3.35 -13.31
CA GLY A 102 38.10 -4.80 -13.47
C GLY A 102 37.73 -5.56 -12.21
N ALA A 103 36.93 -5.00 -11.30
CA ALA A 103 36.36 -5.70 -10.15
C ALA A 103 34.84 -5.86 -10.31
#